data_AF-A0A1I7N3E3-F1
#
_entry.id   AF-A0A1I7N3E3-F1
#
_cell.length_a   1.000
_cell.length_b   1.000
_cell.length_c   1.000
_cell.angle_alpha   90.00
_cell.angle_beta   90.00
_cell.angle_gamma   90.00
#
_symmetry.space_group_name_H-M   'P 1'
#
loop_
_entity.id
_entity.type
_entity.pdbx_description
1 polymer ?
#
loop_
_entity_poly.entity_id
_entity_poly.type
_entity_poly.pdbx_seq_one_letter_code
_entity_poly.pdbx_strand_id
1 'polypeptide(L)'
;MRLYLALAFSCLSMVLPAAAQDDPAADTRLVGELMAFHGSQAIVEVMTTHCYETTGLNSVYKTAAENWYLRNIGFLDLADRVVERLGGGSEGQQRAAETYGGTQIMTAYNQAENKDTFCRAFLEQVESGALDIDNQLSDPLKRAQDIAAS
;
A
#
# COMPACT_ATOMS: atom_id res chain seq x y z
N MET A 1 65.90 40.77 9.26
CA MET A 1 66.55 39.48 8.94
C MET A 1 65.82 38.39 9.70
N ARG A 2 65.37 37.34 8.97
CA ARG A 2 64.75 36.08 9.45
C ARG A 2 63.31 36.18 9.98
N LEU A 3 62.40 35.25 9.69
CA LEU A 3 62.30 34.19 8.68
C LEU A 3 60.84 33.70 8.79
N TYR A 4 60.22 33.42 7.66
CA TYR A 4 58.92 32.78 7.50
C TYR A 4 58.78 31.49 8.31
N LEU A 5 57.57 31.17 8.80
CA LEU A 5 56.88 29.94 8.40
C LEU A 5 55.39 30.01 8.78
N ALA A 6 54.55 30.05 7.74
CA ALA A 6 53.12 29.85 7.82
C ALA A 6 52.82 28.37 8.11
N LEU A 7 51.93 28.10 9.07
CA LEU A 7 51.34 26.78 9.26
C LEU A 7 49.89 26.85 8.78
N ALA A 8 49.72 26.55 7.50
CA ALA A 8 48.43 26.29 6.89
C ALA A 8 47.95 24.92 7.37
N PHE A 9 46.97 24.92 8.29
CA PHE A 9 46.24 23.71 8.65
C PHE A 9 45.16 23.47 7.59
N SER A 10 45.53 22.78 6.51
CA SER A 10 44.56 22.23 5.56
C SER A 10 43.78 21.12 6.25
N CYS A 11 42.64 21.46 6.85
CA CYS A 11 41.59 20.50 7.13
C CYS A 11 41.05 20.01 5.78
N LEU A 12 41.53 18.84 5.36
CA LEU A 12 40.90 18.02 4.34
C LEU A 12 39.46 17.74 4.80
N SER A 13 38.49 18.47 4.26
CA SER A 13 37.08 18.11 4.33
C SER A 13 36.91 16.81 3.54
N MET A 14 37.01 15.67 4.21
CA MET A 14 36.47 14.42 3.69
C MET A 14 34.96 14.63 3.54
N VAL A 15 34.55 14.97 2.32
CA VAL A 15 33.15 14.84 1.90
C VAL A 15 32.90 13.34 1.82
N LEU A 16 32.49 12.75 2.96
CA LEU A 16 31.88 11.44 2.94
C LEU A 16 30.67 11.53 2.00
N PRO A 17 30.51 10.61 1.05
CA PRO A 17 29.29 10.55 0.29
C PRO A 17 28.16 10.35 1.30
N ALA A 18 27.16 11.22 1.28
CA ALA A 18 25.91 10.97 1.97
C ALA A 18 25.30 9.71 1.35
N ALA A 19 25.68 8.54 1.88
CA ALA A 19 24.85 7.36 1.77
C ALA A 19 23.46 7.80 2.25
N ALA A 20 22.43 7.53 1.45
CA ALA A 20 21.05 7.74 1.82
C ALA A 20 20.88 7.29 3.28
N GLN A 21 20.72 8.25 4.19
CA GLN A 21 20.52 7.92 5.58
C GLN A 21 19.13 7.30 5.63
N ASP A 22 19.06 6.02 5.93
CA ASP A 22 17.84 5.32 6.31
C ASP A 22 17.09 6.25 7.29
N ASP A 23 15.96 6.81 6.85
CA ASP A 23 15.09 7.64 7.69
C ASP A 23 14.06 6.71 8.31
N PRO A 24 14.23 6.31 9.59
CA PRO A 24 13.36 5.31 10.20
C PRO A 24 11.90 5.77 10.25
N ALA A 25 11.65 7.09 10.22
CA ALA A 25 10.29 7.63 10.16
C ALA A 25 9.69 7.48 8.75
N ALA A 26 10.49 7.64 7.69
CA ALA A 26 10.04 7.42 6.31
C ALA A 26 9.75 5.95 6.01
N ASP A 27 10.52 5.04 6.61
CA ASP A 27 10.33 3.58 6.49
C ASP A 27 9.10 3.13 7.28
N THR A 28 8.93 3.63 8.52
CA THR A 28 7.73 3.35 9.32
C THR A 28 6.47 3.80 8.60
N ARG A 29 6.49 4.98 7.98
CA ARG A 29 5.37 5.48 7.17
C ARG A 29 5.11 4.58 5.97
N LEU A 30 6.15 4.18 5.24
CA LEU A 30 6.02 3.30 4.09
C LEU A 30 5.44 1.94 4.48
N VAL A 31 5.86 1.35 5.62
CA VAL A 31 5.26 0.12 6.15
C VAL A 31 3.75 0.28 6.33
N GLY A 32 3.30 1.39 6.93
CA GLY A 32 1.86 1.67 7.07
C GLY A 32 1.14 1.81 5.74
N GLU A 33 1.75 2.51 4.78
CA GLU A 33 1.22 2.70 3.42
C GLU A 33 1.11 1.35 2.67
N LEU A 34 2.09 0.46 2.83
CA LEU A 34 2.09 -0.87 2.21
C LEU A 34 1.09 -1.82 2.88
N MET A 35 0.88 -1.71 4.19
CA MET A 35 -0.20 -2.45 4.86
C MET A 35 -1.59 -2.05 4.36
N ALA A 36 -1.76 -0.82 3.85
CA ALA A 36 -3.02 -0.40 3.25
C ALA A 36 -3.41 -1.21 2.00
N PHE A 37 -2.46 -1.92 1.37
CA PHE A 37 -2.73 -2.80 0.23
C PHE A 37 -3.67 -3.95 0.64
N HIS A 38 -3.43 -4.52 1.84
CA HIS A 38 -4.32 -5.51 2.46
C HIS A 38 -5.68 -4.92 2.84
N GLY A 39 -5.72 -3.61 3.14
CA GLY A 39 -6.97 -2.87 3.29
C GLY A 39 -7.80 -2.85 2.00
N SER A 40 -7.17 -2.62 0.84
CA SER A 40 -7.83 -2.68 -0.47
C SER A 40 -8.35 -4.09 -0.78
N GLN A 41 -7.58 -5.14 -0.46
CA GLN A 41 -8.04 -6.52 -0.56
C GLN A 41 -9.27 -6.78 0.30
N ALA A 42 -9.23 -6.39 1.58
CA ALA A 42 -10.35 -6.56 2.50
C ALA A 42 -11.62 -5.84 2.02
N ILE A 43 -11.48 -4.65 1.42
CA ILE A 43 -12.62 -3.92 0.81
C ILE A 43 -13.27 -4.77 -0.29
N VAL A 44 -12.47 -5.31 -1.21
CA VAL A 44 -12.97 -6.11 -2.34
C VAL A 44 -13.61 -7.40 -1.84
N GLU A 45 -12.99 -8.12 -0.92
CA GLU A 45 -13.50 -9.39 -0.39
C GLU A 45 -14.84 -9.21 0.36
N VAL A 46 -14.91 -8.22 1.25
CA VAL A 46 -16.11 -7.96 2.05
C VAL A 46 -17.26 -7.53 1.15
N MET A 47 -17.04 -6.59 0.23
CA MET A 47 -18.10 -6.15 -0.69
C MET A 47 -18.49 -7.19 -1.72
N THR A 48 -17.57 -8.04 -2.15
CA THR A 48 -17.90 -9.17 -3.01
C THR A 48 -18.91 -10.08 -2.33
N THR A 49 -18.71 -10.41 -1.06
CA THR A 49 -19.63 -11.25 -0.29
C THR A 49 -21.00 -10.56 -0.16
N HIS A 50 -21.03 -9.32 0.31
CA HIS A 50 -22.29 -8.62 0.53
C HIS A 50 -23.07 -8.34 -0.74
N CYS A 51 -22.39 -7.94 -1.83
CA CYS A 51 -23.06 -7.65 -3.09
C CYS A 51 -23.46 -8.92 -3.84
N TYR A 52 -22.69 -10.00 -3.73
CA TYR A 52 -23.12 -11.33 -4.21
C TYR A 52 -24.46 -11.73 -3.57
N GLU A 53 -24.58 -11.63 -2.24
CA GLU A 53 -25.82 -11.99 -1.54
C GLU A 53 -26.97 -11.03 -1.84
N THR A 54 -26.71 -9.72 -1.79
CA THR A 54 -27.73 -8.68 -1.98
C THR A 54 -28.38 -8.76 -3.36
N THR A 55 -27.60 -9.09 -4.38
CA THR A 55 -28.07 -9.13 -5.78
C THR A 55 -28.61 -10.50 -6.21
N GLY A 56 -28.93 -11.38 -5.25
CA GLY A 56 -29.52 -12.69 -5.55
C GLY A 56 -28.50 -13.71 -6.04
N LEU A 57 -27.31 -13.73 -5.43
CA LEU A 57 -26.22 -14.67 -5.73
C LEU A 57 -25.62 -14.46 -7.14
N ASN A 58 -25.54 -13.20 -7.60
CA ASN A 58 -24.98 -12.88 -8.90
C ASN A 58 -23.46 -13.13 -8.92
N SER A 59 -23.01 -14.13 -9.68
CA SER A 59 -21.60 -14.56 -9.72
C SER A 59 -20.64 -13.52 -10.30
N VAL A 60 -21.12 -12.48 -10.98
CA VAL A 60 -20.27 -11.42 -11.55
C VAL A 60 -19.36 -10.78 -10.50
N TYR A 61 -19.84 -10.63 -9.26
CA TYR A 61 -19.05 -10.07 -8.15
C TYR A 61 -17.86 -10.96 -7.79
N LYS A 62 -18.06 -12.28 -7.77
CA LYS A 62 -16.98 -13.25 -7.50
C LYS A 62 -15.94 -13.21 -8.63
N THR A 63 -16.39 -13.22 -9.88
CA THR A 63 -15.50 -13.13 -11.04
C THR A 63 -14.71 -11.82 -11.06
N ALA A 64 -15.35 -10.70 -10.74
CA ALA A 64 -14.68 -9.40 -10.65
C ALA A 64 -13.60 -9.39 -9.55
N ALA A 65 -13.90 -9.97 -8.38
CA ALA A 65 -12.94 -10.10 -7.28
C ALA A 65 -11.76 -11.01 -7.62
N GLU A 66 -12.01 -12.14 -8.29
CA GLU A 66 -10.96 -13.04 -8.78
C GLU A 66 -10.05 -12.32 -9.78
N ASN A 67 -10.63 -11.58 -10.72
CA ASN A 67 -9.87 -10.79 -11.69
C ASN A 67 -9.07 -9.67 -11.01
N TRP A 68 -9.65 -8.99 -10.02
CA TRP A 68 -8.92 -8.03 -9.20
C TRP A 68 -7.74 -8.69 -8.50
N TYR A 69 -7.93 -9.84 -7.87
CA TYR A 69 -6.87 -10.57 -7.20
C TYR A 69 -5.73 -10.94 -8.15
N LEU A 70 -6.04 -11.44 -9.35
CA LEU A 70 -5.04 -11.76 -10.36
C LEU A 70 -4.19 -10.56 -10.80
N ARG A 71 -4.79 -9.36 -10.86
CA ARG A 71 -4.06 -8.12 -11.17
C ARG A 71 -3.19 -7.63 -10.01
N ASN A 72 -3.61 -7.91 -8.77
CA ASN A 72 -3.05 -7.27 -7.57
C ASN A 72 -2.17 -8.19 -6.69
N ILE A 73 -2.21 -9.52 -6.88
CA ILE A 73 -1.47 -10.49 -6.06
C ILE A 73 0.04 -10.20 -6.02
N GLY A 74 0.63 -9.79 -7.15
CA GLY A 74 2.05 -9.45 -7.20
C GLY A 74 2.41 -8.21 -6.39
N PHE A 75 1.47 -7.27 -6.22
CA PHE A 75 1.67 -6.07 -5.41
C PHE A 75 1.52 -6.36 -3.92
N LEU A 76 0.59 -7.23 -3.55
CA LEU A 76 0.42 -7.73 -2.17
C LEU A 76 1.69 -8.47 -1.70
N ASP A 77 2.17 -9.41 -2.51
CA ASP A 77 3.40 -10.16 -2.24
C ASP A 77 4.66 -9.26 -2.22
N LEU A 78 4.72 -8.24 -3.08
CA LEU A 78 5.77 -7.23 -3.01
C LEU A 78 5.72 -6.43 -1.70
N ALA A 79 4.53 -5.99 -1.29
CA ALA A 79 4.33 -5.24 -0.06
C ALA A 79 4.81 -6.04 1.16
N ASP A 80 4.42 -7.31 1.26
CA ASP A 80 4.80 -8.19 2.37
C ASP A 80 6.32 -8.31 2.49
N ARG A 81 7.01 -8.59 1.38
CA ARG A 81 8.49 -8.70 1.38
C ARG A 81 9.18 -7.40 1.76
N VAL A 82 8.71 -6.26 1.24
CA VAL A 82 9.32 -4.96 1.54
C VAL A 82 9.08 -4.58 2.99
N VAL A 83 7.87 -4.84 3.51
CA VAL A 83 7.54 -4.59 4.91
C VAL A 83 8.40 -5.44 5.83
N GLU A 84 8.61 -6.73 5.52
CA GLU A 84 9.51 -7.60 6.27
C GLU A 84 10.96 -7.07 6.25
N ARG A 85 11.44 -6.65 5.07
CA ARG A 85 12.78 -6.07 4.90
C ARG A 85 12.99 -4.80 5.72
N LEU A 86 11.95 -3.98 5.89
CA LEU A 86 11.96 -2.77 6.71
C LEU A 86 11.72 -3.03 8.20
N GLY A 87 11.62 -4.30 8.62
CA GLY A 87 11.41 -4.68 10.02
C GLY A 87 9.98 -4.44 10.54
N GLY A 88 9.01 -4.31 9.63
CA GLY A 88 7.58 -4.23 9.94
C GLY A 88 6.85 -5.56 9.78
N GLY A 89 5.52 -5.51 9.61
CA GLY A 89 4.73 -6.66 9.14
C GLY A 89 4.25 -7.59 10.24
N SER A 90 4.10 -7.08 11.46
CA SER A 90 3.42 -7.87 12.50
C SER A 90 1.98 -8.20 12.05
N GLU A 91 1.49 -9.40 12.38
CA GLU A 91 0.10 -9.80 12.08
C GLU A 91 -0.93 -8.77 12.58
N GLY A 92 -0.61 -8.04 13.65
CA GLY A 92 -1.46 -6.97 14.17
C GLY A 92 -1.59 -5.77 13.22
N GLN A 93 -0.53 -5.41 12.48
CA GLN A 93 -0.56 -4.29 11.51
C GLN A 93 -1.40 -4.64 10.29
N GLN A 94 -1.22 -5.85 9.74
CA GLN A 94 -2.03 -6.32 8.61
C GLN A 94 -3.51 -6.40 8.99
N ARG A 95 -3.83 -7.07 10.11
CA ARG A 95 -5.22 -7.16 10.59
C ARG A 95 -5.84 -5.79 10.85
N ALA A 96 -5.06 -4.83 11.34
CA ALA A 96 -5.55 -3.48 11.55
C ALA A 96 -5.90 -2.79 10.22
N ALA A 97 -5.09 -2.96 9.18
CA ALA A 97 -5.37 -2.42 7.85
C ALA A 97 -6.59 -3.09 7.20
N GLU A 98 -6.70 -4.42 7.27
CA GLU A 98 -7.86 -5.18 6.80
C GLU A 98 -9.14 -4.76 7.53
N THR A 99 -9.08 -4.68 8.86
CA THR A 99 -10.21 -4.26 9.71
C THR A 99 -10.64 -2.84 9.37
N TYR A 100 -9.68 -1.92 9.19
CA TYR A 100 -9.97 -0.55 8.81
C TYR A 100 -10.66 -0.50 7.45
N GLY A 101 -10.08 -1.10 6.40
CA GLY A 101 -10.67 -1.14 5.07
C GLY A 101 -12.08 -1.73 5.06
N GLY A 102 -12.24 -2.91 5.66
CA GLY A 102 -13.52 -3.61 5.78
C GLY A 102 -14.58 -2.78 6.53
N THR A 103 -14.21 -2.14 7.64
CA THR A 103 -15.14 -1.31 8.44
C THR A 103 -15.59 -0.07 7.66
N GLN A 104 -14.67 0.59 6.96
CA GLN A 104 -14.97 1.79 6.19
C GLN A 104 -15.96 1.48 5.07
N ILE A 105 -15.71 0.44 4.29
CA ILE A 105 -16.61 0.08 3.19
C ILE A 105 -17.95 -0.43 3.69
N MET A 106 -17.99 -1.18 4.81
CA MET A 106 -19.24 -1.62 5.41
C MET A 106 -20.08 -0.46 5.94
N THR A 107 -19.44 0.57 6.48
CA THR A 107 -20.13 1.79 6.91
C THR A 107 -20.77 2.49 5.71
N ALA A 108 -20.02 2.67 4.61
CA ALA A 108 -20.53 3.24 3.38
C ALA A 108 -21.68 2.40 2.79
N TYR A 109 -21.51 1.07 2.75
CA TYR A 109 -22.54 0.14 2.32
C TYR A 109 -23.79 0.29 3.15
N ASN A 110 -23.70 0.29 4.49
CA ASN A 110 -24.84 0.38 5.40
C ASN A 110 -25.57 1.72 5.30
N GLN A 111 -24.86 2.81 5.01
CA GLN A 111 -25.43 4.15 4.82
C GLN A 111 -26.09 4.35 3.45
N ALA A 112 -25.76 3.54 2.45
CA ALA A 112 -26.33 3.67 1.10
C ALA A 112 -27.86 3.48 1.12
N GLU A 113 -28.60 4.42 0.53
CA GLU A 113 -30.07 4.35 0.44
C GLU A 113 -30.55 3.15 -0.40
N ASN A 114 -29.80 2.82 -1.46
CA ASN A 114 -30.11 1.73 -2.37
C ASN A 114 -28.89 0.80 -2.52
N LYS A 115 -28.98 -0.40 -1.94
CA LYS A 115 -27.88 -1.37 -1.93
C LYS A 115 -27.56 -1.92 -3.31
N ASP A 116 -28.56 -2.11 -4.18
CA ASP A 116 -28.32 -2.58 -5.55
C ASP A 116 -27.49 -1.58 -6.36
N THR A 117 -27.77 -0.29 -6.18
CA THR A 117 -27.04 0.79 -6.85
C THR A 117 -25.62 0.91 -6.32
N PHE A 118 -25.46 0.80 -5.00
CA PHE A 118 -24.13 0.70 -4.39
C PHE A 118 -23.34 -0.48 -4.97
N CYS A 119 -23.95 -1.65 -5.04
CA CYS A 119 -23.29 -2.86 -5.53
C CYS A 119 -22.91 -2.75 -7.02
N ARG A 120 -23.77 -2.19 -7.88
CA ARG A 120 -23.39 -1.93 -9.28
C ARG A 120 -22.20 -0.97 -9.39
N ALA A 121 -22.16 0.09 -8.57
CA ALA A 121 -21.05 1.02 -8.58
C ALA A 121 -19.76 0.37 -8.05
N PHE A 122 -19.85 -0.46 -7.00
CA PHE A 122 -18.72 -1.25 -6.51
C PHE A 122 -18.17 -2.16 -7.62
N LEU A 123 -19.03 -2.89 -8.33
CA LEU A 123 -18.64 -3.76 -9.43
C LEU A 123 -17.89 -2.97 -10.51
N GLU A 124 -18.43 -1.82 -10.93
CA GLU A 124 -17.80 -0.95 -11.93
C GLU A 124 -16.41 -0.47 -11.48
N GLN A 125 -16.23 -0.12 -10.20
CA GLN A 125 -14.93 0.27 -9.66
C GLN A 125 -13.91 -0.88 -9.66
N VAL A 126 -14.35 -2.11 -9.37
CA VAL A 126 -13.49 -3.30 -9.44
C VAL A 126 -13.11 -3.63 -10.89
N GLU A 127 -14.08 -3.59 -11.81
CA GLU A 127 -13.87 -3.95 -13.22
C GLU A 127 -13.04 -2.91 -13.99
N SER A 128 -13.22 -1.62 -13.68
CA SER A 128 -12.42 -0.53 -14.27
C SER A 128 -10.99 -0.45 -13.74
N GLY A 129 -10.67 -1.20 -12.68
CA GLY A 129 -9.37 -1.13 -12.00
C GLY A 129 -9.22 0.09 -11.08
N ALA A 130 -10.30 0.85 -10.81
CA ALA A 130 -10.25 1.98 -9.87
C ALA A 130 -9.87 1.54 -8.44
N LEU A 131 -10.10 0.26 -8.10
CA LEU A 131 -9.66 -0.34 -6.84
C LEU A 131 -8.33 -1.09 -6.93
N ASP A 132 -7.66 -1.09 -8.08
CA ASP A 132 -6.34 -1.74 -8.21
C ASP A 132 -5.29 -0.92 -7.44
N ILE A 133 -4.35 -1.62 -6.80
CA ILE A 133 -3.34 -1.06 -5.91
C ILE A 133 -2.44 -0.06 -6.66
N ASP A 134 -2.09 -0.36 -7.91
CA ASP A 134 -1.27 0.53 -8.74
C ASP A 134 -1.99 1.83 -9.11
N ASN A 135 -3.32 1.85 -9.11
CA ASN A 135 -4.12 3.06 -9.31
C ASN A 135 -4.38 3.81 -8.00
N GLN A 136 -4.61 3.11 -6.88
CA GLN A 136 -4.92 3.71 -5.59
C GLN A 136 -3.68 4.22 -4.84
N LEU A 137 -2.57 3.48 -4.94
CA LEU A 137 -1.39 3.59 -4.08
C LEU A 137 -0.10 3.54 -4.92
N SER A 138 -0.12 4.22 -6.07
CA SER A 138 0.98 4.27 -7.04
C SER A 138 2.32 4.70 -6.44
N ASP A 139 2.31 5.74 -5.60
CA ASP A 139 3.53 6.29 -4.98
C ASP A 139 4.16 5.31 -3.98
N PRO A 140 3.44 4.76 -2.97
CA PRO A 140 3.96 3.68 -2.13
C PRO A 140 4.42 2.45 -2.91
N LEU A 141 3.66 2.04 -3.94
CA LEU A 141 4.01 0.90 -4.78
C LEU A 141 5.36 1.13 -5.47
N LYS A 142 5.57 2.30 -6.05
CA LYS A 142 6.84 2.66 -6.70
C LYS A 142 8.00 2.61 -5.71
N ARG A 143 7.83 3.14 -4.50
CA ARG A 143 8.85 3.08 -3.45
C ARG A 143 9.18 1.64 -3.06
N ALA A 144 8.17 0.76 -2.95
CA ALA A 144 8.39 -0.66 -2.69
C ALA A 144 9.16 -1.35 -3.82
N GLN A 145 8.85 -1.02 -5.08
CA GLN A 145 9.59 -1.54 -6.24
C GLN A 145 11.06 -1.10 -6.22
N ASP A 146 11.33 0.17 -5.91
CA ASP A 146 12.68 0.71 -5.81
C ASP A 146 13.50 -0.01 -4.70
N ILE A 147 12.88 -0.25 -3.54
CA ILE A 147 13.52 -1.01 -2.44
C ILE A 147 13.77 -2.46 -2.84
N ALA A 148 12.81 -3.12 -3.49
CA ALA A 148 12.95 -4.52 -3.90
C ALA A 148 14.02 -4.73 -4.99
N ALA A 149 14.31 -3.69 -5.78
CA ALA A 149 15.36 -3.71 -6.79
C ALA A 149 16.78 -3.39 -6.24
N SER A 150 16.87 -2.95 -4.98
CA SER A 150 18.13 -2.61 -4.28
C SER A 150 18.71 -3.79 -3.48
#